data_AF-A0A7W8C075-F1
#
_entry.id   AF-A0A7W8C075-F1
#
_cell.length_a   1.000
_cell.length_b   1.000
_cell.length_c   1.000
_cell.angle_alpha   90.00
_cell.angle_beta   90.00
_cell.angle_gamma   90.00
#
_symmetry.space_group_name_H-M   'P 1'
#
loop_
_entity.id
_entity.type
_entity.pdbx_description
1 polymer ?
#
loop_
_entity_poly.entity_id
_entity_poly.type
_entity_poly.pdbx_seq_one_letter_code
_entity_poly.pdbx_strand_id
1 'polypeptide(L)'
;MIASLNIRPLEATEGQTLQLTAAPKAGTARVVSGTRPTTTEKSSAGRKCSAFMRIFPQLLLALLTLLVWPPEAQARPKSMQELASITGKLVETGVAYGAIPSLYRPRYDRVMDADLNTSAEEVVFVVMLPNGPHIYPQRFMVWHQVVNELIDDVAYAITYCPTTGTLMAYNASMEGLNLIFDTEGRLYDGNSVLIDRNSGSLWLQETGMAFEGPLMGRGMPTVPVFWTTWGAARSVYPNAPVMGKPAGTRPYGRDPYGNYQRKGTYYDNDRLIYPVQRMDKRFPRKTHMLCLEYEGYLLAIDVAYVKKKGTVNFFVGPNALLAAHDPKLDVVRVFNRQIWAEPFLFISRYGKLMDLKTRSVWDPSTGKAIEGNMKGASMPEYFGGYSMWFAWYSINPETFTVPGPGVVPENLLSPDAPGSDNLAPAAPAAPGPSVIPNMPAAQ
;
A
#
# COMPACT_ATOMS: atom_id res chain seq x y z
N MET A 1 -5.89 -9.39 -4.88
CA MET A 1 -7.17 -10.07 -4.60
C MET A 1 -7.69 -9.50 -3.29
N ILE A 2 -8.92 -9.00 -3.23
CA ILE A 2 -9.52 -8.60 -1.95
C ILE A 2 -10.01 -9.86 -1.25
N ALA A 3 -9.73 -10.01 0.04
CA ALA A 3 -10.35 -11.05 0.84
C ALA A 3 -11.83 -10.70 1.09
N SER A 4 -12.75 -11.30 0.34
CA SER A 4 -14.19 -11.20 0.63
C SER A 4 -14.44 -11.62 2.08
N LEU A 5 -15.24 -10.83 2.81
CA LEU A 5 -15.75 -11.21 4.13
C LEU A 5 -16.61 -12.47 3.99
N ASN A 6 -15.98 -13.65 4.19
CA ASN A 6 -16.55 -14.96 3.87
C ASN A 6 -17.49 -15.45 4.97
N ILE A 7 -18.46 -14.59 5.32
CA ILE A 7 -19.46 -14.78 6.35
C ILE A 7 -20.53 -15.70 5.77
N ARG A 8 -20.48 -16.98 6.16
CA ARG A 8 -21.50 -17.97 5.76
C ARG A 8 -22.87 -17.57 6.32
N PRO A 9 -23.97 -17.76 5.58
CA PRO A 9 -25.30 -17.68 6.16
C PRO A 9 -25.50 -18.77 7.22
N LEU A 10 -26.29 -18.47 8.24
CA LEU A 10 -26.75 -19.44 9.23
C LEU A 10 -27.91 -20.26 8.64
N GLU A 11 -27.62 -21.47 8.15
CA GLU A 11 -28.66 -22.46 7.88
C GLU A 11 -29.25 -22.98 9.19
N ALA A 12 -30.57 -22.98 9.29
CA ALA A 12 -31.28 -23.49 10.46
C ALA A 12 -31.36 -25.02 10.42
N THR A 13 -30.66 -25.69 11.35
CA THR A 13 -30.74 -27.15 11.50
C THR A 13 -31.97 -27.57 12.29
N GLU A 14 -33.04 -27.97 11.60
CA GLU A 14 -33.93 -29.01 12.13
C GLU A 14 -33.37 -30.38 11.72
N GLY A 15 -33.27 -31.31 12.68
CA GLY A 15 -32.53 -32.55 12.50
C GLY A 15 -33.41 -33.80 12.46
N GLN A 16 -32.82 -34.93 12.03
CA GLN A 16 -33.33 -36.27 12.32
C GLN A 16 -32.22 -37.20 12.79
N THR A 17 -32.53 -37.94 13.84
CA THR A 17 -31.67 -38.95 14.48
C THR A 17 -31.79 -40.29 13.76
N LEU A 18 -30.70 -41.03 13.58
CA LEU A 18 -30.73 -42.50 13.49
C LEU A 18 -29.37 -43.14 13.88
N GLN A 19 -29.34 -44.47 13.95
CA GLN A 19 -28.48 -45.23 14.87
C GLN A 19 -27.15 -45.76 14.28
N LEU A 20 -26.27 -46.21 15.19
CA LEU A 20 -25.07 -46.99 14.89
C LEU A 20 -25.39 -48.32 14.19
N THR A 21 -24.50 -48.76 13.30
CA THR A 21 -24.23 -50.20 13.04
C THR A 21 -22.72 -50.42 12.85
N ALA A 22 -22.27 -51.68 12.93
CA ALA A 22 -20.87 -52.03 13.19
C ALA A 22 -20.09 -52.60 11.98
N ALA A 23 -18.76 -52.70 12.14
CA ALA A 23 -17.83 -53.20 11.12
C ALA A 23 -17.45 -54.69 11.28
N PRO A 24 -17.07 -55.38 10.18
CA PRO A 24 -16.07 -56.47 10.14
C PRO A 24 -14.66 -55.89 9.82
N LYS A 25 -13.53 -56.35 10.37
CA LYS A 25 -12.84 -57.66 10.23
C LYS A 25 -12.40 -57.99 8.79
N ALA A 26 -11.19 -58.49 8.52
CA ALA A 26 -9.96 -58.67 9.33
C ALA A 26 -8.74 -58.95 8.42
N GLY A 27 -7.49 -58.88 8.94
CA GLY A 27 -6.27 -59.16 8.16
C GLY A 27 -5.01 -59.49 9.01
N THR A 28 -4.83 -60.76 9.36
CA THR A 28 -3.62 -61.38 9.96
C THR A 28 -2.49 -61.56 8.92
N ALA A 29 -1.19 -61.68 9.21
CA ALA A 29 -0.33 -61.60 10.42
C ALA A 29 1.12 -61.20 9.94
N ARG A 30 2.21 -61.06 10.72
CA ARG A 30 2.86 -62.03 11.64
C ARG A 30 3.92 -61.32 12.52
N VAL A 31 4.37 -61.99 13.58
CA VAL A 31 5.28 -61.49 14.64
C VAL A 31 6.64 -62.21 14.59
N VAL A 32 7.66 -61.72 15.34
CA VAL A 32 8.91 -62.36 15.88
C VAL A 32 10.17 -61.54 15.51
N SER A 33 11.11 -61.17 16.40
CA SER A 33 11.14 -61.15 17.89
C SER A 33 12.40 -60.45 18.46
N GLY A 34 12.31 -59.85 19.66
CA GLY A 34 13.44 -59.61 20.59
C GLY A 34 14.40 -58.44 20.27
N THR A 35 15.14 -57.85 21.23
CA THR A 35 15.18 -57.99 22.71
C THR A 35 15.83 -56.73 23.34
N ARG A 36 15.49 -56.40 24.60
CA ARG A 36 16.20 -55.40 25.45
C ARG A 36 16.85 -56.09 26.66
N PRO A 37 17.96 -55.53 27.19
CA PRO A 37 17.96 -54.79 28.49
C PRO A 37 18.59 -53.37 28.32
N THR A 38 18.36 -52.28 29.07
CA THR A 38 18.05 -51.95 30.48
C THR A 38 19.23 -51.98 31.47
N THR A 39 19.72 -50.77 31.85
CA THR A 39 20.30 -50.35 33.18
C THR A 39 21.54 -51.12 33.73
N THR A 40 22.51 -50.60 34.50
CA THR A 40 22.79 -49.33 35.24
C THR A 40 24.36 -49.19 35.34
N GLU A 41 25.13 -48.41 36.14
CA GLU A 41 25.01 -47.43 37.25
C GLU A 41 26.36 -46.65 37.42
N LYS A 42 26.43 -45.65 38.34
CA LYS A 42 27.63 -45.17 39.11
C LYS A 42 28.86 -44.55 38.37
N SER A 43 29.78 -43.80 39.02
CA SER A 43 29.68 -42.78 40.10
C SER A 43 31.06 -42.14 40.45
N SER A 44 31.16 -40.81 40.51
CA SER A 44 32.01 -39.99 41.45
C SER A 44 32.08 -38.55 40.93
N ALA A 45 31.74 -37.47 41.65
CA ALA A 45 32.12 -37.01 43.01
C ALA A 45 33.48 -36.29 43.08
N GLY A 46 33.47 -34.97 42.82
CA GLY A 46 34.60 -34.06 43.04
C GLY A 46 34.08 -32.65 43.39
N ARG A 47 34.37 -32.16 44.59
CA ARG A 47 33.82 -30.89 45.13
C ARG A 47 34.74 -29.70 44.82
N LYS A 48 34.16 -28.51 44.63
CA LYS A 48 34.45 -27.34 45.50
C LYS A 48 33.43 -26.20 45.34
N CYS A 49 33.40 -25.40 46.41
CA CYS A 49 32.78 -24.10 46.68
C CYS A 49 32.66 -23.11 45.50
N SER A 50 31.88 -22.03 45.58
CA SER A 50 30.76 -21.59 46.46
C SER A 50 30.41 -20.15 46.02
N ALA A 51 29.17 -19.71 46.24
CA ALA A 51 28.67 -18.34 46.04
C ALA A 51 28.78 -17.76 44.60
N PHE A 52 27.62 -17.46 44.00
CA PHE A 52 27.23 -16.06 43.83
C PHE A 52 25.69 -15.90 43.76
N MET A 53 25.24 -14.69 44.08
CA MET A 53 23.86 -14.16 44.18
C MET A 53 22.60 -14.99 43.83
N ARG A 54 21.60 -14.86 44.72
CA ARG A 54 20.16 -15.08 44.44
C ARG A 54 19.58 -13.91 43.61
N ILE A 55 19.40 -14.03 42.28
CA ILE A 55 18.58 -13.07 41.49
C ILE A 55 17.77 -13.77 40.37
N PHE A 56 16.89 -14.69 40.73
CA PHE A 56 15.82 -15.21 39.84
C PHE A 56 14.60 -15.55 40.70
N PRO A 57 13.64 -14.61 40.83
CA PRO A 57 12.39 -14.81 40.08
C PRO A 57 11.79 -13.53 39.44
N GLN A 58 12.34 -12.34 39.71
CA GLN A 58 11.68 -11.06 39.34
C GLN A 58 11.63 -10.78 37.83
N LEU A 59 12.53 -11.37 37.03
CA LEU A 59 12.53 -11.22 35.56
C LEU A 59 11.31 -11.84 34.87
N LEU A 60 10.61 -12.80 35.49
CA LEU A 60 9.41 -13.40 34.89
C LEU A 60 8.17 -12.49 35.02
N LEU A 61 8.13 -11.62 36.04
CA LEU A 61 6.98 -10.75 36.29
C LEU A 61 7.06 -9.44 35.49
N ALA A 62 8.28 -8.96 35.20
CA ALA A 62 8.50 -7.81 34.32
C ALA A 62 8.14 -8.08 32.84
N LEU A 63 8.05 -9.35 32.43
CA LEU A 63 7.66 -9.73 31.07
C LEU A 63 6.13 -9.74 30.86
N LEU A 64 5.33 -9.67 31.94
CA LEU A 64 3.87 -9.76 31.92
C LEU A 64 3.15 -8.40 32.03
N THR A 65 3.86 -7.34 32.42
CA THR A 65 3.28 -5.99 32.60
C THR A 65 3.45 -5.05 31.41
N LEU A 66 4.14 -5.49 30.34
CA LEU A 66 4.24 -4.75 29.07
C LEU A 66 3.14 -5.10 28.04
N LEU A 67 2.17 -5.95 28.40
CA LEU A 67 0.93 -6.13 27.67
C LEU A 67 -0.11 -5.04 28.00
N VAL A 68 0.34 -3.78 28.05
CA VAL A 68 -0.56 -2.64 27.81
C VAL A 68 -0.83 -2.62 26.31
N TRP A 69 -1.79 -3.44 25.89
CA TRP A 69 -2.42 -3.30 24.58
C TRP A 69 -2.83 -1.83 24.44
N PRO A 70 -2.37 -1.08 23.40
CA PRO A 70 -3.04 0.17 23.08
C PRO A 70 -4.52 -0.17 22.82
N PRO A 71 -5.48 0.70 23.20
CA PRO A 71 -6.89 0.46 22.88
C PRO A 71 -6.97 0.23 21.37
N GLU A 72 -7.42 -0.96 20.97
CA GLU A 72 -7.23 -1.40 19.59
C GLU A 72 -7.83 -0.36 18.64
N ALA A 73 -6.98 0.27 17.85
CA ALA A 73 -7.41 1.22 16.85
C ALA A 73 -7.96 0.40 15.67
N GLN A 74 -9.17 -0.13 15.87
CA GLN A 74 -9.82 -1.09 14.98
C GLN A 74 -10.45 -0.38 13.80
N ALA A 75 -10.03 -0.71 12.59
CA ALA A 75 -10.79 -0.36 11.42
C ALA A 75 -10.65 -1.37 10.27
N ARG A 76 -11.10 -0.89 9.11
CA ARG A 76 -12.10 -1.51 8.24
C ARG A 76 -13.28 -2.15 9.00
N PRO A 77 -14.48 -2.25 8.41
CA PRO A 77 -15.56 -3.02 9.01
C PRO A 77 -15.21 -4.50 9.11
N LYS A 78 -15.18 -5.05 10.33
CA LYS A 78 -14.90 -6.47 10.60
C LYS A 78 -16.18 -7.30 10.65
N SER A 79 -17.35 -6.65 10.65
CA SER A 79 -18.67 -7.26 10.66
C SER A 79 -19.65 -6.49 9.77
N MET A 80 -20.73 -7.15 9.34
CA MET A 80 -21.82 -6.51 8.60
C MET A 80 -22.50 -5.38 9.39
N GLN A 81 -22.45 -5.44 10.72
CA GLN A 81 -23.00 -4.40 11.61
C GLN A 81 -22.11 -3.15 11.64
N GLU A 82 -20.79 -3.30 11.72
CA GLU A 82 -19.86 -2.19 11.56
C GLU A 82 -19.95 -1.57 10.17
N LEU A 83 -20.17 -2.39 9.14
CA LEU A 83 -20.29 -1.98 7.75
C LEU A 83 -21.54 -1.09 7.56
N ALA A 84 -22.71 -1.57 8.00
CA ALA A 84 -23.93 -0.77 8.00
C ALA A 84 -23.85 0.49 8.90
N SER A 85 -22.96 0.52 9.91
CA SER A 85 -22.77 1.71 10.75
C SER A 85 -22.16 2.91 10.00
N ILE A 86 -21.62 2.71 8.79
CA ILE A 86 -21.03 3.77 7.95
C ILE A 86 -22.08 4.80 7.56
N THR A 87 -23.31 4.40 7.25
CA THR A 87 -24.41 5.30 6.87
C THR A 87 -24.67 6.38 7.93
N GLY A 88 -24.63 6.01 9.21
CA GLY A 88 -24.78 6.93 10.35
C GLY A 88 -23.56 7.82 10.63
N LYS A 89 -22.51 7.74 9.81
CA LYS A 89 -21.24 8.47 9.94
C LYS A 89 -20.90 9.30 8.69
N LEU A 90 -21.78 9.30 7.68
CA LEU A 90 -21.56 10.08 6.45
C LEU A 90 -21.60 11.58 6.76
N VAL A 91 -20.67 12.32 6.18
CA VAL A 91 -20.56 13.77 6.31
C VAL A 91 -21.28 14.41 5.11
N GLU A 92 -22.33 15.16 5.41
CA GLU A 92 -23.04 16.00 4.43
C GLU A 92 -22.11 17.08 3.86
N THR A 93 -22.27 17.36 2.56
CA THR A 93 -21.47 18.36 1.85
C THR A 93 -22.36 19.40 1.15
N GLY A 94 -21.74 20.44 0.60
CA GLY A 94 -22.42 21.36 -0.33
C GLY A 94 -22.66 20.79 -1.74
N VAL A 95 -22.43 19.48 -1.97
CA VAL A 95 -22.51 18.83 -3.27
C VAL A 95 -23.71 17.88 -3.29
N ALA A 96 -24.78 18.30 -3.96
CA ALA A 96 -25.93 17.43 -4.23
C ALA A 96 -25.57 16.30 -5.22
N TYR A 97 -26.29 15.18 -5.14
CA TYR A 97 -26.19 14.09 -6.12
C TYR A 97 -26.30 14.59 -7.56
N GLY A 98 -25.43 14.08 -8.45
CA GLY A 98 -25.34 14.48 -9.86
C GLY A 98 -24.70 15.85 -10.12
N ALA A 99 -24.39 16.66 -9.10
CA ALA A 99 -23.69 17.95 -9.29
C ALA A 99 -22.23 17.78 -9.78
N ILE A 100 -21.66 16.58 -9.60
CA ILE A 100 -20.42 16.10 -10.20
C ILE A 100 -20.81 14.90 -11.10
N PRO A 101 -20.99 15.10 -12.42
CA PRO A 101 -21.43 14.04 -13.32
C PRO A 101 -20.28 13.08 -13.63
N SER A 102 -20.48 11.78 -13.41
CA SER A 102 -19.54 10.76 -13.91
C SER A 102 -19.45 10.77 -15.43
N LEU A 103 -18.33 10.24 -15.93
CA LEU A 103 -18.19 9.91 -17.35
C LEU A 103 -18.57 8.43 -17.59
N TYR A 104 -19.10 8.16 -18.77
CA TYR A 104 -19.38 6.81 -19.26
C TYR A 104 -18.82 6.70 -20.68
N ARG A 105 -17.88 5.78 -20.90
CA ARG A 105 -17.20 5.52 -22.18
C ARG A 105 -16.77 6.81 -22.92
N PRO A 106 -15.92 7.67 -22.29
CA PRO A 106 -15.49 8.94 -22.86
C PRO A 106 -14.75 8.78 -24.20
N ARG A 107 -14.67 9.88 -24.96
CA ARG A 107 -13.84 9.96 -26.17
C ARG A 107 -12.36 9.94 -25.78
N TYR A 108 -11.58 9.12 -26.46
CA TYR A 108 -10.13 9.06 -26.31
C TYR A 108 -9.40 9.79 -27.46
N ASP A 109 -8.31 10.45 -27.12
CA ASP A 109 -7.33 11.06 -28.02
C ASP A 109 -6.04 10.20 -28.07
N ARG A 110 -5.21 10.33 -29.11
CA ARG A 110 -3.88 9.70 -29.14
C ARG A 110 -2.90 10.54 -28.31
N VAL A 111 -1.82 9.92 -27.84
CA VAL A 111 -0.75 10.63 -27.11
C VAL A 111 -0.27 11.89 -27.84
N MET A 112 0.00 11.79 -29.14
CA MET A 112 0.47 12.93 -29.95
C MET A 112 -0.52 14.09 -30.03
N ASP A 113 -1.83 13.83 -29.98
CA ASP A 113 -2.87 14.88 -30.05
C ASP A 113 -3.08 15.55 -28.69
N ALA A 114 -3.01 14.76 -27.62
CA ALA A 114 -3.05 15.25 -26.25
C ALA A 114 -1.79 16.07 -25.88
N ASP A 115 -0.63 15.73 -26.44
CA ASP A 115 0.65 16.40 -26.15
C ASP A 115 0.64 17.89 -26.50
N LEU A 116 -0.07 18.26 -27.56
CA LEU A 116 -0.21 19.64 -28.04
C LEU A 116 -0.78 20.61 -26.99
N ASN A 117 -1.43 20.10 -25.95
CA ASN A 117 -2.16 20.89 -24.94
C ASN A 117 -1.91 20.41 -23.50
N THR A 118 -0.80 19.72 -23.22
CA THR A 118 -0.53 19.10 -21.90
C THR A 118 0.95 19.27 -21.52
N SER A 119 1.25 19.91 -20.38
CA SER A 119 2.65 20.14 -19.98
C SER A 119 3.28 18.84 -19.45
N ALA A 120 4.60 18.68 -19.57
CA ALA A 120 5.29 17.44 -19.18
C ALA A 120 5.19 17.13 -17.68
N GLU A 121 4.90 18.14 -16.87
CA GLU A 121 4.76 18.09 -15.41
C GLU A 121 3.30 17.83 -14.97
N GLU A 122 2.33 17.95 -15.88
CA GLU A 122 0.90 17.85 -15.57
C GLU A 122 0.56 16.46 -15.02
N VAL A 123 -0.24 16.39 -13.95
CA VAL A 123 -0.57 15.13 -13.29
C VAL A 123 -1.52 14.31 -14.14
N VAL A 124 -1.18 13.06 -14.38
CA VAL A 124 -2.03 12.08 -15.08
C VAL A 124 -2.03 10.76 -14.33
N PHE A 125 -3.12 10.01 -14.47
CA PHE A 125 -3.26 8.68 -13.92
C PHE A 125 -3.17 7.66 -15.05
N VAL A 126 -2.35 6.63 -14.90
CA VAL A 126 -2.36 5.48 -15.81
C VAL A 126 -3.12 4.34 -15.14
N VAL A 127 -4.02 3.68 -15.87
CA VAL A 127 -4.75 2.50 -15.39
C VAL A 127 -4.47 1.33 -16.32
N MET A 128 -4.11 0.17 -15.75
CA MET A 128 -3.77 -1.03 -16.51
C MET A 128 -5.02 -1.88 -16.79
N LEU A 129 -5.76 -1.51 -17.83
CA LEU A 129 -6.97 -2.21 -18.27
C LEU A 129 -6.59 -3.44 -19.15
N PRO A 130 -7.53 -4.38 -19.41
CA PRO A 130 -7.20 -5.65 -20.09
C PRO A 130 -6.62 -5.47 -21.50
N ASN A 131 -7.06 -4.43 -22.21
CA ASN A 131 -6.61 -4.03 -23.53
C ASN A 131 -5.32 -3.16 -23.52
N GLY A 132 -4.82 -2.78 -22.33
CA GLY A 132 -3.58 -2.03 -22.17
C GLY A 132 -3.66 -0.84 -21.18
N PRO A 133 -2.57 -0.06 -21.06
CA PRO A 133 -2.55 1.17 -20.27
C PRO A 133 -3.43 2.25 -20.90
N HIS A 134 -4.37 2.81 -20.13
CA HIS A 134 -5.15 4.00 -20.48
C HIS A 134 -4.68 5.20 -19.62
N ILE A 135 -4.64 6.41 -20.18
CA ILE A 135 -4.18 7.62 -19.48
C ILE A 135 -5.34 8.58 -19.21
N TYR A 136 -5.52 8.99 -17.96
CA TYR A 136 -6.59 9.88 -17.49
C TYR A 136 -5.99 11.17 -16.91
N PRO A 137 -6.11 12.33 -17.59
CA PRO A 137 -5.59 13.60 -17.06
C PRO A 137 -6.30 14.03 -15.78
N GLN A 138 -5.54 14.35 -14.72
CA GLN A 138 -6.12 14.75 -13.42
C GLN A 138 -7.01 15.99 -13.56
N ARG A 139 -6.66 16.91 -14.47
CA ARG A 139 -7.43 18.12 -14.82
C ARG A 139 -8.85 17.85 -15.32
N PHE A 140 -9.14 16.64 -15.79
CA PHE A 140 -10.49 16.18 -16.14
C PHE A 140 -11.09 15.38 -14.98
N MET A 141 -10.32 14.47 -14.38
CA MET A 141 -10.76 13.63 -13.26
C MET A 141 -11.24 14.45 -12.06
N VAL A 142 -10.62 15.59 -11.74
CA VAL A 142 -11.03 16.47 -10.62
C VAL A 142 -12.46 17.02 -10.77
N TRP A 143 -12.98 17.11 -12.00
CA TRP A 143 -14.32 17.65 -12.31
C TRP A 143 -15.40 16.58 -12.49
N HIS A 144 -15.03 15.29 -12.54
CA HIS A 144 -15.93 14.16 -12.79
C HIS A 144 -15.86 13.05 -11.73
N GLN A 145 -14.71 12.87 -11.09
CA GLN A 145 -14.34 11.90 -10.06
C GLN A 145 -14.54 10.40 -10.38
N VAL A 146 -15.39 10.04 -11.34
CA VAL A 146 -15.67 8.68 -11.77
C VAL A 146 -15.70 8.61 -13.29
N VAL A 147 -15.03 7.61 -13.85
CA VAL A 147 -15.14 7.20 -15.25
C VAL A 147 -15.53 5.73 -15.28
N ASN A 148 -16.67 5.45 -15.91
CA ASN A 148 -17.19 4.11 -16.13
C ASN A 148 -16.82 3.67 -17.56
N GLU A 149 -15.98 2.66 -17.68
CA GLU A 149 -15.58 2.04 -18.94
C GLU A 149 -16.27 0.70 -19.17
N LEU A 150 -16.29 0.29 -20.44
CA LEU A 150 -16.76 -1.03 -20.87
C LEU A 150 -15.79 -1.57 -21.91
N ILE A 151 -15.07 -2.64 -21.57
CA ILE A 151 -14.06 -3.30 -22.40
C ILE A 151 -14.43 -4.78 -22.48
N ASP A 152 -14.62 -5.29 -23.69
CA ASP A 152 -15.03 -6.68 -23.96
C ASP A 152 -16.25 -7.11 -23.10
N ASP A 153 -17.24 -6.20 -23.02
CA ASP A 153 -18.45 -6.26 -22.21
C ASP A 153 -18.26 -6.42 -20.68
N VAL A 154 -17.04 -6.24 -20.17
CA VAL A 154 -16.73 -6.12 -18.74
C VAL A 154 -16.64 -4.65 -18.34
N ALA A 155 -17.37 -4.25 -17.29
CA ALA A 155 -17.33 -2.90 -16.76
C ALA A 155 -16.10 -2.64 -15.88
N TYR A 156 -15.56 -1.42 -15.96
CA TYR A 156 -14.47 -0.94 -15.11
C TYR A 156 -14.78 0.46 -14.57
N ALA A 157 -14.46 0.72 -13.31
CA ALA A 157 -14.65 2.01 -12.67
C ALA A 157 -13.30 2.62 -12.28
N ILE A 158 -12.94 3.75 -12.89
CA ILE A 158 -11.75 4.54 -12.56
C ILE A 158 -12.19 5.73 -11.73
N THR A 159 -11.62 5.88 -10.54
CA THR A 159 -12.15 6.79 -9.51
C THR A 159 -11.06 7.64 -8.88
N TYR A 160 -11.37 8.92 -8.64
CA TYR A 160 -10.45 9.89 -8.05
C TYR A 160 -11.20 10.86 -7.12
N CYS A 161 -10.91 10.79 -5.83
CA CYS A 161 -11.43 11.74 -4.83
C CYS A 161 -10.39 12.85 -4.59
N PRO A 162 -10.60 14.10 -5.07
CA PRO A 162 -9.58 15.15 -5.00
C PRO A 162 -9.36 15.71 -3.59
N THR A 163 -10.34 15.63 -2.69
CA THR A 163 -10.19 16.06 -1.28
C THR A 163 -9.23 15.17 -0.50
N THR A 164 -9.06 13.91 -0.92
CA THR A 164 -8.24 12.90 -0.25
C THR A 164 -7.06 12.43 -1.10
N GLY A 165 -6.94 12.90 -2.35
CA GLY A 165 -5.98 12.36 -3.30
C GLY A 165 -6.21 10.89 -3.66
N THR A 166 -7.35 10.30 -3.30
CA THR A 166 -7.55 8.85 -3.39
C THR A 166 -7.80 8.42 -4.83
N LEU A 167 -6.87 7.67 -5.41
CA LEU A 167 -6.95 7.13 -6.78
C LEU A 167 -7.09 5.61 -6.69
N MET A 168 -8.22 5.09 -7.17
CA MET A 168 -8.54 3.66 -7.23
C MET A 168 -9.16 3.32 -8.59
N ALA A 169 -8.86 2.13 -9.12
CA ALA A 169 -9.59 1.55 -10.24
C ALA A 169 -10.06 0.12 -9.90
N TYR A 170 -11.19 -0.28 -10.46
CA TYR A 170 -11.88 -1.52 -10.13
C TYR A 170 -12.41 -2.22 -11.37
N ASN A 171 -12.42 -3.56 -11.34
CA ASN A 171 -13.35 -4.34 -12.15
C ASN A 171 -14.75 -4.20 -11.54
N ALA A 172 -15.63 -3.52 -12.26
CA ALA A 172 -16.99 -3.19 -11.86
C ALA A 172 -18.03 -4.21 -12.37
N SER A 173 -17.59 -5.37 -12.85
CA SER A 173 -18.46 -6.49 -13.20
C SER A 173 -18.58 -7.48 -12.04
N MET A 174 -19.80 -7.82 -11.65
CA MET A 174 -20.11 -8.64 -10.47
C MET A 174 -21.36 -9.49 -10.70
N GLU A 175 -21.23 -10.81 -10.63
CA GLU A 175 -22.34 -11.78 -10.74
C GLU A 175 -23.23 -11.61 -11.99
N GLY A 176 -22.63 -11.15 -13.09
CA GLY A 176 -23.31 -10.87 -14.38
C GLY A 176 -23.88 -9.44 -14.50
N LEU A 177 -23.80 -8.63 -13.44
CA LEU A 177 -24.13 -7.21 -13.47
C LEU A 177 -22.87 -6.39 -13.77
N ASN A 178 -22.99 -5.44 -14.69
CA ASN A 178 -22.03 -4.36 -14.87
C ASN A 178 -22.52 -3.15 -14.06
N LEU A 179 -21.79 -2.78 -13.01
CA LEU A 179 -22.12 -1.66 -12.13
C LEU A 179 -21.75 -0.33 -12.80
N ILE A 180 -22.53 0.73 -12.55
CA ILE A 180 -22.30 2.06 -13.15
C ILE A 180 -22.37 3.10 -12.04
N PHE A 181 -21.22 3.69 -11.72
CA PHE A 181 -21.05 4.53 -10.54
C PHE A 181 -21.20 6.03 -10.83
N ASP A 182 -21.86 6.72 -9.91
CA ASP A 182 -21.79 8.17 -9.72
C ASP A 182 -21.18 8.50 -8.35
N THR A 183 -20.69 9.74 -8.18
CA THR A 183 -20.47 10.29 -6.83
C THR A 183 -21.82 10.56 -6.17
N GLU A 184 -22.02 10.04 -4.96
CA GLU A 184 -23.29 10.20 -4.25
C GLU A 184 -23.47 11.65 -3.73
N GLY A 185 -22.39 12.25 -3.21
CA GLY A 185 -22.34 13.64 -2.75
C GLY A 185 -21.79 13.77 -1.32
N ARG A 186 -22.08 12.80 -0.47
CA ARG A 186 -21.58 12.70 0.91
C ARG A 186 -20.22 12.02 0.96
N LEU A 187 -19.54 12.16 2.11
CA LEU A 187 -18.20 11.63 2.33
C LEU A 187 -18.14 10.71 3.55
N TYR A 188 -17.32 9.68 3.49
CA TYR A 188 -16.92 8.89 4.67
C TYR A 188 -15.44 9.16 4.97
N ASP A 189 -15.14 9.67 6.17
CA ASP A 189 -13.79 10.13 6.55
C ASP A 189 -13.11 11.01 5.48
N GLY A 190 -13.90 11.88 4.85
CA GLY A 190 -13.47 12.81 3.80
C GLY A 190 -13.31 12.22 2.40
N ASN A 191 -13.37 10.88 2.25
CA ASN A 191 -13.32 10.16 0.98
C ASN A 191 -14.71 10.03 0.35
N SER A 192 -14.79 9.96 -0.98
CA SER A 192 -16.07 9.97 -1.72
C SER A 192 -16.90 8.70 -1.45
N VAL A 193 -18.20 8.89 -1.18
CA VAL A 193 -19.19 7.82 -1.35
C VAL A 193 -19.57 7.74 -2.83
N LEU A 194 -19.61 6.51 -3.35
CA LEU A 194 -20.14 6.21 -4.68
C LEU A 194 -21.50 5.55 -4.56
N ILE A 195 -22.36 5.77 -5.54
CA ILE A 195 -23.63 5.05 -5.71
C ILE A 195 -23.63 4.33 -7.05
N ASP A 196 -23.97 3.04 -7.05
CA ASP A 196 -24.24 2.30 -8.29
C ASP A 196 -25.68 2.58 -8.76
N ARG A 197 -25.81 3.08 -9.99
CA ARG A 197 -27.10 3.39 -10.63
C ARG A 197 -28.02 2.18 -10.76
N ASN A 198 -27.46 0.97 -10.85
CA ASN A 198 -28.20 -0.22 -11.22
C ASN A 198 -28.84 -0.92 -10.01
N SER A 199 -28.16 -0.97 -8.87
CA SER A 199 -28.66 -1.56 -7.61
C SER A 199 -29.08 -0.53 -6.55
N GLY A 200 -28.67 0.74 -6.70
CA GLY A 200 -28.81 1.77 -5.66
C GLY A 200 -27.89 1.57 -4.45
N SER A 201 -26.97 0.61 -4.49
CA SER A 201 -26.04 0.34 -3.38
C SER A 201 -25.00 1.45 -3.22
N LEU A 202 -24.62 1.76 -1.98
CA LEU A 202 -23.58 2.73 -1.66
C LEU A 202 -22.23 2.06 -1.35
N TRP A 203 -21.15 2.65 -1.84
CA TRP A 203 -19.80 2.09 -1.81
C TRP A 203 -18.76 3.10 -1.33
N LEU A 204 -17.73 2.63 -0.63
CA LEU A 204 -16.55 3.43 -0.29
C LEU A 204 -15.60 3.50 -1.49
N GLN A 205 -15.23 4.70 -1.95
CA GLN A 205 -14.31 4.86 -3.08
C GLN A 205 -12.89 4.37 -2.80
N GLU A 206 -12.42 4.40 -1.54
CA GLU A 206 -11.07 3.93 -1.18
C GLU A 206 -10.95 2.41 -1.08
N THR A 207 -11.99 1.69 -0.63
CA THR A 207 -11.91 0.24 -0.42
C THR A 207 -12.63 -0.57 -1.49
N GLY A 208 -13.52 0.03 -2.27
CA GLY A 208 -14.31 -0.65 -3.30
C GLY A 208 -15.32 -1.64 -2.72
N MET A 209 -15.72 -1.45 -1.45
CA MET A 209 -16.75 -2.26 -0.79
C MET A 209 -18.07 -1.52 -0.67
N ALA A 210 -19.16 -2.25 -0.90
CA ALA A 210 -20.53 -1.81 -0.68
C ALA A 210 -20.85 -1.83 0.82
N PHE A 211 -21.34 -0.73 1.38
CA PHE A 211 -21.71 -0.62 2.78
C PHE A 211 -23.22 -0.46 3.04
N GLU A 212 -24.01 -0.21 2.00
CA GLU A 212 -25.46 -0.05 2.08
C GLU A 212 -26.12 -0.54 0.77
N GLY A 213 -27.38 -0.98 0.86
CA GLY A 213 -28.17 -1.44 -0.29
C GLY A 213 -27.97 -2.92 -0.67
N PRO A 214 -28.57 -3.38 -1.78
CA PRO A 214 -28.64 -4.80 -2.15
C PRO A 214 -27.30 -5.54 -2.27
N LEU A 215 -26.20 -4.83 -2.53
CA LEU A 215 -24.86 -5.41 -2.69
C LEU A 215 -23.98 -5.27 -1.43
N MET A 216 -24.53 -4.84 -0.29
CA MET A 216 -23.78 -4.65 0.97
C MET A 216 -22.91 -5.88 1.32
N GLY A 217 -21.63 -5.63 1.67
CA GLY A 217 -20.65 -6.66 2.00
C GLY A 217 -19.87 -7.22 0.79
N ARG A 218 -20.27 -6.89 -0.44
CA ARG A 218 -19.47 -7.21 -1.63
C ARG A 218 -18.34 -6.19 -1.83
N GLY A 219 -17.26 -6.64 -2.47
CA GLY A 219 -16.10 -5.82 -2.83
C GLY A 219 -15.64 -6.07 -4.25
N MET A 220 -15.16 -5.03 -4.94
CA MET A 220 -14.72 -5.10 -6.33
C MET A 220 -13.21 -5.44 -6.45
N PRO A 221 -12.78 -6.34 -7.36
CA PRO A 221 -11.36 -6.56 -7.62
C PRO A 221 -10.66 -5.29 -8.10
N THR A 222 -9.54 -4.93 -7.46
CA THR A 222 -8.74 -3.76 -7.85
C THR A 222 -8.01 -3.96 -9.18
N VAL A 223 -7.85 -2.86 -9.92
CA VAL A 223 -7.07 -2.76 -11.16
C VAL A 223 -5.84 -1.87 -10.89
N PRO A 224 -4.64 -2.20 -11.42
CA PRO A 224 -3.44 -1.41 -11.15
C PRO A 224 -3.56 0.05 -11.65
N VAL A 225 -3.18 0.99 -10.78
CA VAL A 225 -3.15 2.43 -11.07
C VAL A 225 -1.79 3.03 -10.78
N PHE A 226 -1.38 4.03 -11.56
CA PHE A 226 -0.13 4.78 -11.38
C PHE A 226 -0.39 6.29 -11.41
N TRP A 227 0.04 6.97 -10.35
CA TRP A 227 -0.01 8.44 -10.24
C TRP A 227 1.32 9.01 -10.75
N THR A 228 1.30 9.69 -11.90
CA THR A 228 2.53 10.10 -12.61
C THR A 228 2.36 11.48 -13.27
N THR A 229 3.38 11.93 -14.00
CA THR A 229 3.30 13.12 -14.84
C THR A 229 3.09 12.74 -16.30
N TRP A 230 2.50 13.65 -17.08
CA TRP A 230 2.27 13.47 -18.51
C TRP A 230 3.57 13.16 -19.28
N GLY A 231 4.67 13.83 -18.95
CA GLY A 231 5.97 13.65 -19.59
C GLY A 231 6.55 12.25 -19.40
N ALA A 232 6.31 11.62 -18.25
CA ALA A 232 6.67 10.25 -17.97
C ALA A 232 5.70 9.26 -18.65
N ALA A 233 4.39 9.49 -18.52
CA ALA A 233 3.36 8.65 -19.13
C ALA A 233 3.47 8.57 -20.66
N ARG A 234 3.63 9.69 -21.36
CA ARG A 234 3.79 9.75 -22.83
C ARG A 234 5.07 9.06 -23.33
N SER A 235 6.11 9.03 -22.49
CA SER A 235 7.41 8.42 -22.80
C SER A 235 7.36 6.89 -22.68
N VAL A 236 6.71 6.39 -21.62
CA VAL A 236 6.61 4.94 -21.35
C VAL A 236 5.46 4.27 -22.11
N TYR A 237 4.38 5.02 -22.38
CA TYR A 237 3.18 4.51 -23.06
C TYR A 237 2.79 5.37 -24.27
N PRO A 238 3.66 5.54 -25.29
CA PRO A 238 3.43 6.45 -26.43
C PRO A 238 2.24 6.08 -27.32
N ASN A 239 1.69 4.87 -27.18
CA ASN A 239 0.54 4.36 -27.92
C ASN A 239 -0.73 4.24 -27.06
N ALA A 240 -0.70 4.66 -25.79
CA ALA A 240 -1.86 4.56 -24.91
C ALA A 240 -2.99 5.52 -25.35
N PRO A 241 -4.27 5.11 -25.30
CA PRO A 241 -5.37 6.03 -25.44
C PRO A 241 -5.42 6.98 -24.23
N VAL A 242 -5.56 8.27 -24.50
CA VAL A 242 -5.64 9.33 -23.48
C VAL A 242 -7.09 9.81 -23.39
N MET A 243 -7.69 9.85 -22.20
CA MET A 243 -9.04 10.39 -22.04
C MET A 243 -9.05 11.85 -22.51
N GLY A 244 -9.77 12.09 -23.61
CA GLY A 244 -9.85 13.40 -24.23
C GLY A 244 -10.72 14.36 -23.43
N LYS A 245 -10.67 15.64 -23.78
CA LYS A 245 -11.49 16.67 -23.13
C LYS A 245 -12.99 16.24 -23.11
N PRO A 246 -13.62 16.09 -21.93
CA PRO A 246 -15.03 15.72 -21.86
C PRO A 246 -15.94 16.84 -22.36
N ALA A 247 -17.17 16.48 -22.73
CA ALA A 247 -18.18 17.43 -23.16
C ALA A 247 -18.57 18.45 -22.06
N GLY A 248 -19.20 19.55 -22.47
CA GLY A 248 -19.67 20.60 -21.55
C GLY A 248 -18.63 21.70 -21.25
N THR A 249 -18.94 22.49 -20.23
CA THR A 249 -18.37 23.84 -20.00
C THR A 249 -17.52 23.96 -18.72
N ARG A 250 -17.18 22.84 -18.05
CA ARG A 250 -16.32 22.86 -16.86
C ARG A 250 -14.96 23.50 -17.19
N PRO A 251 -14.36 24.29 -16.28
CA PRO A 251 -13.10 24.98 -16.53
C PRO A 251 -11.92 24.02 -16.30
N TYR A 252 -11.76 23.01 -17.16
CA TYR A 252 -10.73 21.97 -17.02
C TYR A 252 -9.27 22.48 -16.98
N GLY A 253 -9.00 23.76 -17.29
CA GLY A 253 -7.69 24.39 -17.06
C GLY A 253 -7.49 24.93 -15.63
N ARG A 254 -8.44 24.69 -14.72
CA ARG A 254 -8.44 25.16 -13.33
C ARG A 254 -8.97 24.06 -12.42
N ASP A 255 -8.08 23.53 -11.60
CA ASP A 255 -8.43 22.65 -10.48
C ASP A 255 -9.02 23.52 -9.34
N PRO A 256 -10.19 23.17 -8.76
CA PRO A 256 -10.86 23.97 -7.73
C PRO A 256 -10.17 23.91 -6.35
N TYR A 257 -9.24 22.98 -6.13
CA TYR A 257 -8.45 22.83 -4.89
C TYR A 257 -7.02 23.39 -5.03
N GLY A 258 -6.53 23.59 -6.27
CA GLY A 258 -5.33 24.38 -6.54
C GLY A 258 -4.43 23.78 -7.61
N ASN A 259 -3.28 23.21 -7.22
CA ASN A 259 -2.31 22.61 -8.14
C ASN A 259 -1.25 21.81 -7.36
N TYR A 260 -1.05 20.52 -7.68
CA TYR A 260 -0.08 19.64 -6.98
C TYR A 260 1.39 20.07 -7.10
N GLN A 261 1.75 20.86 -8.11
CA GLN A 261 3.12 21.36 -8.32
C GLN A 261 3.40 22.67 -7.54
N ARG A 262 2.38 23.29 -6.93
CA ARG A 262 2.49 24.62 -6.31
C ARG A 262 2.20 24.60 -4.82
N LYS A 263 3.07 25.28 -4.07
CA LYS A 263 2.92 25.51 -2.63
C LYS A 263 1.82 26.53 -2.32
N GLY A 264 1.28 26.47 -1.11
CA GLY A 264 0.15 27.30 -0.66
C GLY A 264 -1.20 26.92 -1.27
N THR A 265 -1.30 25.74 -1.90
CA THR A 265 -2.55 25.22 -2.47
C THR A 265 -3.25 24.31 -1.45
N TYR A 266 -4.43 23.75 -1.75
CA TYR A 266 -5.02 22.76 -0.83
C TYR A 266 -4.07 21.57 -0.59
N TYR A 267 -3.32 21.15 -1.60
CA TYR A 267 -2.59 19.89 -1.60
C TYR A 267 -1.31 19.89 -0.73
N ASP A 268 -0.70 21.05 -0.45
CA ASP A 268 0.55 21.12 0.34
C ASP A 268 0.37 21.45 1.83
N ASN A 269 -0.87 21.57 2.32
CA ASN A 269 -1.16 22.03 3.69
C ASN A 269 -2.04 21.07 4.51
N ASP A 270 -1.97 21.17 5.84
CA ASP A 270 -2.68 20.30 6.78
C ASP A 270 -4.17 20.65 7.03
N ARG A 271 -4.76 21.63 6.33
CA ARG A 271 -6.19 21.97 6.50
C ARG A 271 -7.07 20.95 5.78
N LEU A 272 -7.98 20.31 6.51
CA LEU A 272 -9.01 19.46 5.92
C LEU A 272 -10.25 20.32 5.59
N ILE A 273 -11.02 19.94 4.56
CA ILE A 273 -12.29 20.62 4.22
C ILE A 273 -13.42 20.09 5.10
N TYR A 274 -13.37 18.79 5.40
CA TYR A 274 -14.31 18.07 6.27
C TYR A 274 -13.53 17.36 7.38
N PRO A 275 -14.12 17.17 8.57
CA PRO A 275 -13.53 16.36 9.63
C PRO A 275 -13.51 14.87 9.26
N VAL A 276 -12.68 14.10 9.96
CA VAL A 276 -12.59 12.62 9.84
C VAL A 276 -12.53 12.01 11.24
N GLN A 277 -12.93 10.75 11.40
CA GLN A 277 -13.03 10.09 12.72
C GLN A 277 -11.70 9.97 13.47
N ARG A 278 -10.57 9.75 12.78
CA ARG A 278 -9.26 9.52 13.43
C ARG A 278 -8.13 10.30 12.77
N MET A 279 -7.21 10.79 13.60
CA MET A 279 -6.02 11.54 13.18
C MET A 279 -4.76 10.86 13.69
N ASP A 280 -3.69 10.93 12.91
CA ASP A 280 -2.35 10.46 13.25
C ASP A 280 -1.32 11.57 12.98
N LYS A 281 -0.16 11.50 13.64
CA LYS A 281 0.92 12.51 13.61
C LYS A 281 2.28 11.98 13.15
N ARG A 282 2.38 10.72 12.69
CA ARG A 282 3.60 10.12 12.10
C ARG A 282 4.01 10.85 10.81
N PHE A 283 3.03 11.36 10.07
CA PHE A 283 3.21 12.09 8.81
C PHE A 283 2.31 13.33 8.76
N PRO A 284 2.67 14.37 7.97
CA PRO A 284 1.73 15.39 7.52
C PRO A 284 0.44 14.76 6.96
N ARG A 285 -0.70 15.43 7.14
CA ARG A 285 -2.02 14.89 6.78
C ARG A 285 -2.10 14.54 5.30
N LYS A 286 -1.48 15.36 4.45
CA LYS A 286 -1.50 15.20 2.98
C LYS A 286 -0.24 14.57 2.40
N THR A 287 0.54 13.82 3.18
CA THR A 287 1.56 12.95 2.59
C THR A 287 0.90 11.97 1.63
N HIS A 288 1.35 11.96 0.37
CA HIS A 288 0.89 11.03 -0.66
C HIS A 288 1.43 9.63 -0.35
N MET A 289 0.53 8.71 -0.02
CA MET A 289 0.82 7.32 0.24
C MET A 289 0.43 6.46 -0.96
N LEU A 290 1.24 5.44 -1.26
CA LEU A 290 0.80 4.25 -1.99
C LEU A 290 0.23 3.28 -0.95
N CYS A 291 -1.05 2.96 -1.06
CA CYS A 291 -1.80 2.20 -0.07
C CYS A 291 -2.27 0.86 -0.66
N LEU A 292 -2.01 -0.24 0.05
CA LEU A 292 -2.34 -1.59 -0.40
C LEU A 292 -2.68 -2.54 0.74
N GLU A 293 -3.35 -3.64 0.37
CA GLU A 293 -3.60 -4.80 1.21
C GLU A 293 -2.72 -5.95 0.73
N TYR A 294 -2.04 -6.63 1.66
CA TYR A 294 -1.13 -7.74 1.39
C TYR A 294 -1.32 -8.82 2.47
N GLU A 295 -1.80 -10.01 2.09
CA GLU A 295 -1.99 -11.15 3.02
C GLU A 295 -2.71 -10.77 4.33
N GLY A 296 -3.77 -9.97 4.23
CA GLY A 296 -4.56 -9.48 5.37
C GLY A 296 -3.95 -8.29 6.14
N TYR A 297 -2.72 -7.87 5.82
CA TYR A 297 -2.11 -6.66 6.35
C TYR A 297 -2.44 -5.44 5.50
N LEU A 298 -2.61 -4.28 6.14
CA LEU A 298 -2.78 -2.98 5.48
C LEU A 298 -1.48 -2.18 5.52
N LEU A 299 -1.13 -1.55 4.40
CA LEU A 299 0.13 -0.83 4.21
C LEU A 299 -0.12 0.58 3.66
N ALA A 300 0.66 1.55 4.15
CA ALA A 300 0.80 2.89 3.59
C ALA A 300 2.29 3.20 3.39
N ILE A 301 2.69 3.47 2.14
CA ILE A 301 4.08 3.68 1.74
C ILE A 301 4.26 5.13 1.27
N ASP A 302 5.07 5.90 1.99
CA ASP A 302 5.40 7.29 1.64
C ASP A 302 6.14 7.32 0.30
N VAL A 303 5.46 7.86 -0.72
CA VAL A 303 5.95 7.92 -2.09
C VAL A 303 7.22 8.79 -2.18
N ALA A 304 7.29 9.88 -1.41
CA ALA A 304 8.43 10.78 -1.41
C ALA A 304 9.64 10.17 -0.68
N TYR A 305 9.42 9.41 0.40
CA TYR A 305 10.47 8.67 1.10
C TYR A 305 11.13 7.63 0.19
N VAL A 306 10.33 6.79 -0.50
CA VAL A 306 10.88 5.76 -1.40
C VAL A 306 11.59 6.39 -2.60
N LYS A 307 11.02 7.44 -3.23
CA LYS A 307 11.72 8.21 -4.29
C LYS A 307 13.06 8.75 -3.81
N LYS A 308 13.13 9.33 -2.60
CA LYS A 308 14.37 9.86 -2.01
C LYS A 308 15.41 8.76 -1.70
N LYS A 309 14.99 7.54 -1.40
CA LYS A 309 15.88 6.39 -1.14
C LYS A 309 16.22 5.58 -2.39
N GLY A 310 15.41 5.67 -3.46
CA GLY A 310 15.44 4.81 -4.63
C GLY A 310 15.00 3.36 -4.36
N THR A 311 15.28 2.81 -3.18
CA THR A 311 14.99 1.43 -2.79
C THR A 311 14.86 1.31 -1.28
N VAL A 312 13.83 0.60 -0.80
CA VAL A 312 13.56 0.35 0.63
C VAL A 312 13.17 -1.12 0.81
N ASN A 313 13.99 -1.88 1.54
CA ASN A 313 13.65 -3.23 1.98
C ASN A 313 12.88 -3.14 3.30
N PHE A 314 11.80 -3.91 3.44
CA PHE A 314 11.04 -3.97 4.68
C PHE A 314 10.41 -5.34 4.91
N PHE A 315 9.74 -5.50 6.06
CA PHE A 315 8.92 -6.64 6.42
C PHE A 315 7.53 -6.18 6.89
N VAL A 316 6.50 -6.96 6.58
CA VAL A 316 5.14 -6.82 7.15
C VAL A 316 4.65 -8.20 7.58
N GLY A 317 4.52 -8.40 8.89
CA GLY A 317 4.41 -9.74 9.46
C GLY A 317 5.62 -10.61 9.05
N PRO A 318 5.40 -11.85 8.57
CA PRO A 318 6.49 -12.69 8.05
C PRO A 318 6.98 -12.28 6.65
N ASN A 319 6.29 -11.36 5.96
CA ASN A 319 6.46 -11.14 4.53
C ASN A 319 7.59 -10.15 4.22
N ALA A 320 8.56 -10.59 3.43
CA ALA A 320 9.67 -9.78 2.98
C ALA A 320 9.31 -8.98 1.72
N LEU A 321 9.19 -7.65 1.86
CA LEU A 321 8.77 -6.76 0.77
C LEU A 321 9.85 -5.73 0.42
N LEU A 322 9.76 -5.23 -0.82
CA LEU A 322 10.64 -4.24 -1.41
C LEU A 322 9.79 -3.11 -2.00
N ALA A 323 10.05 -1.87 -1.62
CA ALA A 323 9.54 -0.70 -2.33
C ALA A 323 10.68 -0.10 -3.16
N ALA A 324 10.49 0.01 -4.48
CA ALA A 324 11.49 0.53 -5.40
C ALA A 324 10.93 1.74 -6.17
N HIS A 325 11.79 2.71 -6.47
CA HIS A 325 11.48 3.81 -7.38
C HIS A 325 11.63 3.33 -8.83
N ASP A 326 10.56 3.41 -9.60
CA ASP A 326 10.56 3.31 -11.06
C ASP A 326 10.83 4.70 -11.63
N PRO A 327 12.04 4.99 -12.15
CA PRO A 327 12.40 6.31 -12.64
C PRO A 327 11.83 6.61 -14.04
N LYS A 328 11.23 5.62 -14.73
CA LYS A 328 10.66 5.80 -16.06
C LYS A 328 9.26 6.42 -15.98
N LEU A 329 8.46 5.95 -15.01
CA LEU A 329 7.14 6.50 -14.67
C LEU A 329 7.15 7.43 -13.46
N ASP A 330 8.28 7.59 -12.76
CA ASP A 330 8.40 8.30 -11.49
C ASP A 330 7.35 7.82 -10.45
N VAL A 331 7.27 6.50 -10.23
CA VAL A 331 6.34 5.87 -9.29
C VAL A 331 7.04 4.93 -8.32
N VAL A 332 6.32 4.50 -7.27
CA VAL A 332 6.76 3.44 -6.36
C VAL A 332 6.17 2.12 -6.80
N ARG A 333 7.01 1.10 -6.84
CA ARG A 333 6.72 -0.30 -7.15
C ARG A 333 6.86 -1.12 -5.88
N VAL A 334 5.95 -2.06 -5.63
CA VAL A 334 6.05 -2.97 -4.47
C VAL A 334 6.23 -4.39 -4.96
N PHE A 335 7.30 -5.04 -4.50
CA PHE A 335 7.64 -6.42 -4.88
C PHE A 335 7.77 -7.31 -3.65
N ASN A 336 7.41 -8.59 -3.79
CA ASN A 336 7.84 -9.60 -2.83
C ASN A 336 9.29 -10.02 -3.16
N ARG A 337 10.22 -9.77 -2.23
CA ARG A 337 11.67 -10.01 -2.39
C ARG A 337 12.12 -11.40 -1.91
N GLN A 338 11.18 -12.28 -1.56
CA GLN A 338 11.42 -13.71 -1.41
C GLN A 338 11.73 -14.32 -2.78
N ILE A 339 12.98 -14.73 -3.01
CA ILE A 339 13.39 -15.36 -4.27
C ILE A 339 13.88 -16.77 -3.95
N TRP A 340 13.09 -17.75 -4.39
CA TRP A 340 13.20 -19.15 -3.98
C TRP A 340 13.11 -19.30 -2.45
N ALA A 341 14.19 -19.74 -1.79
CA ALA A 341 14.19 -20.11 -0.37
C ALA A 341 14.44 -18.94 0.60
N GLU A 342 14.99 -17.81 0.15
CA GLU A 342 15.41 -16.70 1.04
C GLU A 342 14.95 -15.32 0.55
N PRO A 343 14.74 -14.36 1.47
CA PRO A 343 14.44 -12.98 1.12
C PRO A 343 15.71 -12.20 0.80
N PHE A 344 15.87 -11.81 -0.46
CA PHE A 344 17.04 -11.04 -0.91
C PHE A 344 17.00 -9.62 -0.31
N LEU A 345 18.17 -8.99 -0.19
CA LEU A 345 18.31 -7.58 0.18
C LEU A 345 18.84 -6.79 -1.02
N PHE A 346 18.22 -5.65 -1.28
CA PHE A 346 18.47 -4.82 -2.45
C PHE A 346 18.98 -3.43 -2.08
N ILE A 347 19.76 -2.82 -2.95
CA ILE A 347 20.18 -1.41 -2.85
C ILE A 347 20.04 -0.70 -4.19
N SER A 348 19.87 0.62 -4.14
CA SER A 348 20.13 1.49 -5.28
C SER A 348 21.62 1.85 -5.27
N ARG A 349 22.38 1.39 -6.27
CA ARG A 349 23.80 1.74 -6.46
C ARG A 349 24.00 2.31 -7.86
N TYR A 350 24.50 3.54 -7.98
CA TYR A 350 24.68 4.24 -9.25
C TYR A 350 23.39 4.32 -10.11
N GLY A 351 22.22 4.43 -9.47
CA GLY A 351 20.92 4.46 -10.15
C GLY A 351 20.39 3.09 -10.61
N LYS A 352 21.14 2.00 -10.39
CA LYS A 352 20.72 0.62 -10.64
C LYS A 352 20.19 -0.03 -9.37
N LEU A 353 19.06 -0.73 -9.47
CA LEU A 353 18.60 -1.66 -8.42
C LEU A 353 19.45 -2.93 -8.48
N MET A 354 20.10 -3.30 -7.38
CA MET A 354 21.04 -4.42 -7.31
C MET A 354 20.84 -5.22 -6.02
N ASP A 355 20.87 -6.55 -6.08
CA ASP A 355 20.83 -7.39 -4.88
C ASP A 355 22.22 -7.60 -4.26
N LEU A 356 22.30 -7.65 -2.94
CA LEU A 356 23.56 -7.76 -2.19
C LEU A 356 24.19 -9.16 -2.27
N LYS A 357 23.37 -10.21 -2.47
CA LYS A 357 23.78 -11.62 -2.39
C LYS A 357 24.52 -12.09 -3.63
N THR A 358 24.09 -11.66 -4.82
CA THR A 358 24.62 -12.08 -6.12
C THR A 358 25.17 -10.93 -6.96
N ARG A 359 24.90 -9.68 -6.57
CA ARG A 359 25.25 -8.45 -7.32
C ARG A 359 24.64 -8.41 -8.73
N SER A 360 23.50 -9.08 -8.92
CA SER A 360 22.73 -8.99 -10.15
C SER A 360 21.99 -7.65 -10.22
N VAL A 361 21.79 -7.12 -11.43
CA VAL A 361 21.07 -5.86 -11.65
C VAL A 361 19.66 -6.17 -12.09
N TRP A 362 18.72 -5.41 -11.54
CA TRP A 362 17.29 -5.59 -11.72
C TRP A 362 16.68 -4.31 -12.30
N ASP A 363 15.66 -4.45 -13.15
CA ASP A 363 14.88 -3.32 -13.64
C ASP A 363 13.78 -2.99 -12.61
N PRO A 364 13.85 -1.83 -11.92
CA PRO A 364 12.87 -1.49 -10.89
C PRO A 364 11.46 -1.31 -11.44
N SER A 365 11.27 -1.06 -12.75
CA SER A 365 9.93 -0.90 -13.35
C SER A 365 9.25 -2.23 -13.69
N THR A 366 9.91 -3.38 -13.48
CA THR A 366 9.35 -4.71 -13.79
C THR A 366 9.71 -5.81 -12.77
N GLY A 367 10.61 -5.54 -11.82
CA GLY A 367 11.07 -6.53 -10.85
C GLY A 367 11.91 -7.66 -11.45
N LYS A 368 12.42 -7.51 -12.68
CA LYS A 368 13.17 -8.55 -13.43
C LYS A 368 14.68 -8.32 -13.37
N ALA A 369 15.46 -9.39 -13.19
CA ALA A 369 16.91 -9.36 -13.29
C ALA A 369 17.37 -9.29 -14.75
N ILE A 370 18.18 -8.29 -15.09
CA ILE A 370 18.65 -7.97 -16.44
C ILE A 370 20.15 -8.27 -16.67
N GLU A 371 20.97 -8.21 -15.61
CA GLU A 371 22.41 -8.51 -15.63
C GLU A 371 22.79 -9.37 -14.40
N GLY A 372 23.87 -10.14 -14.48
CA GLY A 372 24.37 -10.97 -13.38
C GLY A 372 23.74 -12.36 -13.25
N ASN A 373 24.06 -13.07 -12.17
CA ASN A 373 23.74 -14.49 -11.97
C ASN A 373 22.23 -14.78 -11.89
N MET A 374 21.42 -13.79 -11.53
CA MET A 374 19.96 -13.93 -11.41
C MET A 374 19.22 -13.64 -12.73
N LYS A 375 19.92 -13.25 -13.80
CA LYS A 375 19.31 -12.76 -15.06
C LYS A 375 18.17 -13.65 -15.56
N GLY A 376 17.00 -13.04 -15.77
CA GLY A 376 15.76 -13.73 -16.14
C GLY A 376 14.82 -14.06 -14.97
N ALA A 377 15.32 -14.07 -13.73
CA ALA A 377 14.45 -14.14 -12.54
C ALA A 377 13.59 -12.87 -12.38
N SER A 378 12.47 -13.00 -11.67
CA SER A 378 11.52 -11.92 -11.44
C SER A 378 10.90 -11.99 -10.06
N MET A 379 10.75 -10.85 -9.38
CA MET A 379 9.93 -10.70 -8.19
C MET A 379 8.47 -10.44 -8.56
N PRO A 380 7.47 -11.03 -7.89
CA PRO A 380 6.06 -10.68 -8.09
C PRO A 380 5.77 -9.25 -7.63
N GLU A 381 5.10 -8.45 -8.48
CA GLU A 381 4.65 -7.10 -8.17
C GLU A 381 3.26 -7.11 -7.49
N TYR A 382 3.07 -6.20 -6.54
CA TYR A 382 1.81 -6.01 -5.82
C TYR A 382 1.35 -4.56 -5.97
N PHE A 383 0.08 -4.38 -6.33
CA PHE A 383 -0.49 -3.09 -6.68
C PHE A 383 -1.36 -2.55 -5.54
N GLY A 384 -1.35 -1.22 -5.42
CA GLY A 384 -2.19 -0.46 -4.50
C GLY A 384 -2.94 0.65 -5.21
N GLY A 385 -3.72 1.40 -4.44
CA GLY A 385 -4.16 2.74 -4.83
C GLY A 385 -3.26 3.81 -4.24
N TYR A 386 -3.59 5.07 -4.52
CA TYR A 386 -3.02 6.20 -3.82
C TYR A 386 -4.05 6.77 -2.86
N SER A 387 -3.61 7.35 -1.74
CA SER A 387 -4.44 8.11 -0.80
C SER A 387 -3.57 9.07 0.00
N MET A 388 -4.14 10.16 0.50
CA MET A 388 -3.48 11.03 1.48
C MET A 388 -3.55 10.40 2.86
N TRP A 389 -2.45 10.48 3.62
CA TRP A 389 -2.31 9.85 4.93
C TRP A 389 -3.52 10.00 5.85
N PHE A 390 -4.13 11.20 5.90
CA PHE A 390 -5.27 11.47 6.78
C PHE A 390 -6.53 10.64 6.47
N ALA A 391 -6.79 10.32 5.20
CA ALA A 391 -7.97 9.58 4.77
C ALA A 391 -7.76 8.09 5.02
N TRP A 392 -6.68 7.53 4.46
CA TRP A 392 -6.29 6.14 4.68
C TRP A 392 -6.13 5.82 6.17
N TYR A 393 -5.45 6.65 6.96
CA TYR A 393 -5.32 6.39 8.39
C TYR A 393 -6.66 6.44 9.12
N SER A 394 -7.64 7.25 8.72
CA SER A 394 -8.92 7.29 9.45
C SER A 394 -9.71 6.00 9.28
N ILE A 395 -9.71 5.45 8.06
CA ILE A 395 -10.39 4.20 7.66
C ILE A 395 -9.56 2.95 8.01
N ASN A 396 -8.23 3.07 8.19
CA ASN A 396 -7.28 1.95 8.36
C ASN A 396 -6.18 2.23 9.45
N PRO A 397 -6.48 2.68 10.69
CA PRO A 397 -5.50 2.91 11.77
C PRO A 397 -4.43 1.83 11.98
N GLU A 398 -4.76 0.55 11.88
CA GLU A 398 -3.83 -0.58 12.03
C GLU A 398 -2.79 -0.71 10.90
N THR A 399 -2.79 0.21 9.92
CA THR A 399 -1.86 0.21 8.80
C THR A 399 -0.39 0.26 9.24
N PHE A 400 0.39 -0.68 8.70
CA PHE A 400 1.84 -0.63 8.68
C PHE A 400 2.28 0.54 7.79
N THR A 401 3.38 1.19 8.16
CA THR A 401 3.90 2.35 7.42
C THR A 401 5.32 2.11 6.95
N VAL A 402 5.65 2.62 5.76
CA VAL A 402 7.02 2.73 5.24
C VAL A 402 7.27 4.20 4.96
N PRO A 403 8.14 4.91 5.72
CA PRO A 403 8.98 4.40 6.80
C PRO A 403 8.20 3.94 8.05
N GLY A 404 8.82 3.02 8.81
CA GLY A 404 8.26 2.43 10.02
C GLY A 404 9.12 1.27 10.55
N PRO A 405 8.72 0.61 11.64
CA PRO A 405 9.54 -0.38 12.35
C PRO A 405 9.95 -1.62 11.53
N GLY A 406 9.24 -1.92 10.44
CA GLY A 406 9.55 -3.05 9.56
C GLY A 406 10.65 -2.77 8.53
N VAL A 407 11.15 -1.53 8.39
CA VAL A 407 12.21 -1.18 7.43
C VAL A 407 13.55 -1.77 7.86
N VAL A 408 14.28 -2.39 6.92
CA VAL A 408 15.60 -2.99 7.19
C VAL A 408 16.62 -1.88 7.48
N PRO A 409 17.33 -1.91 8.63
CA PRO A 409 18.36 -0.93 8.97
C PRO A 409 19.48 -0.80 7.94
N GLU A 410 19.96 0.43 7.71
CA GLU A 410 20.91 0.75 6.64
C GLU A 410 22.28 0.08 6.81
N ASN A 411 22.69 -0.21 8.05
CA ASN A 411 23.92 -0.96 8.33
C ASN A 411 23.87 -2.43 7.87
N LEU A 412 22.68 -2.99 7.64
CA LEU A 412 22.49 -4.30 7.02
C LEU A 412 22.42 -4.23 5.49
N LEU A 413 22.46 -3.02 4.91
CA LEU A 413 22.41 -2.76 3.47
C LEU A 413 23.76 -2.33 2.88
N SER A 414 24.86 -2.45 3.63
CA SER A 414 26.20 -2.15 3.12
C SER A 414 26.56 -3.09 1.95
N PRO A 415 27.05 -2.56 0.81
CA PRO A 415 27.60 -3.37 -0.27
C PRO A 415 29.02 -3.87 0.01
N ASP A 416 29.68 -3.33 1.04
CA ASP A 416 31.09 -3.56 1.34
C ASP A 416 31.24 -4.48 2.57
N ALA A 417 32.45 -4.96 2.86
CA ALA A 417 32.65 -6.04 3.82
C ALA A 417 32.40 -5.60 5.29
N PRO A 418 31.90 -6.47 6.19
CA PRO A 418 31.79 -6.13 7.61
C PRO A 418 33.15 -5.72 8.19
N GLY A 419 33.23 -4.51 8.75
CA GLY A 419 34.47 -3.91 9.25
C GLY A 419 35.24 -3.05 8.24
N SER A 420 34.81 -2.93 6.97
CA SER A 420 35.32 -1.90 6.05
C SER A 420 34.63 -0.55 6.29
N ASP A 421 34.54 -0.14 7.56
CA ASP A 421 34.02 1.18 7.91
C ASP A 421 34.96 2.24 7.33
N ASN A 422 34.47 2.98 6.33
CA ASN A 422 35.11 4.20 5.88
C ASN A 422 34.98 5.24 7.00
N LEU A 423 35.91 5.18 7.95
CA LEU A 423 36.28 6.30 8.80
C LEU A 423 36.65 7.46 7.88
N ALA A 424 35.65 8.31 7.57
CA ALA A 424 35.88 9.56 6.88
C ALA A 424 36.99 10.30 7.66
N PRO A 425 38.11 10.66 7.03
CA PRO A 425 39.22 11.28 7.74
C PRO A 425 38.69 12.53 8.43
N ALA A 426 38.83 12.58 9.76
CA ALA A 426 38.30 13.66 10.56
C ALA A 426 38.78 14.99 9.98
N ALA A 427 37.84 15.86 9.62
CA ALA A 427 38.17 17.15 9.02
C ALA A 427 39.19 17.86 9.91
N PRO A 428 40.33 18.33 9.37
CA PRO A 428 41.37 18.92 10.20
C PRO A 428 40.78 20.09 10.97
N ALA A 429 40.99 20.08 12.29
CA ALA A 429 40.36 21.03 13.20
C ALA A 429 40.63 22.47 12.72
N ALA A 430 39.58 23.26 12.57
CA ALA A 430 39.72 24.64 12.14
C ALA A 430 40.67 25.39 13.10
N PRO A 431 41.66 26.15 12.58
CA PRO A 431 42.57 26.89 13.43
C PRO A 431 41.78 27.86 14.29
N GLY A 432 42.04 27.84 15.60
CA GLY A 432 41.41 28.77 16.54
C GLY A 432 41.70 30.23 16.18
N PRO A 433 40.85 31.18 16.60
CA PRO A 433 40.97 32.58 16.21
C PRO A 433 42.34 33.14 16.60
N SER A 434 43.12 33.52 15.59
CA SER A 434 44.45 34.09 15.76
C SER A 434 44.37 35.45 16.46
N VAL A 435 44.82 35.51 17.71
CA VAL A 435 44.89 36.76 18.47
C VAL A 435 45.88 37.72 17.80
N ILE A 436 45.35 38.83 17.27
CA ILE A 436 46.16 39.91 16.71
C ILE A 436 46.80 40.67 17.88
N PRO A 437 48.15 40.82 17.94
CA PRO A 437 48.79 41.66 18.93
C PRO A 437 48.53 43.14 18.62
N ASN A 438 48.13 43.94 19.61
CA ASN A 438 48.04 45.39 19.45
C ASN A 438 49.42 45.98 19.17
N MET A 439 49.57 46.68 18.04
CA MET A 439 50.67 47.63 17.87
C MET A 439 50.40 48.92 18.67
N PRO A 440 51.44 49.56 19.25
CA PRO A 440 51.31 50.83 19.94
C PRO A 440 51.12 51.98 18.94
N ALA A 441 50.31 52.97 19.30
CA ALA A 441 50.19 54.21 18.53
C ALA A 441 51.43 55.10 18.71
N ALA A 442 51.86 55.76 17.64
CA ALA A 442 52.97 56.72 17.67
C ALA A 442 52.68 57.91 16.74
N GLN A 443 52.48 59.08 17.38
CA GLN A 443 52.53 60.45 16.86
C GLN A 443 51.67 60.76 15.62
#